data_AF-A0AAU9L467-F1
#
_entry.id   AF-A0AAU9L467-F1
#
_cell.length_a   1.000
_cell.length_b   1.000
_cell.length_c   1.000
_cell.angle_alpha   90.00
_cell.angle_beta   90.00
_cell.angle_gamma   90.00
#
_symmetry.space_group_name_H-M   'P 1'
#
loop_
_entity.id
_entity.type
_entity.pdbx_description
1 polymer ?
#
loop_
_entity_poly.entity_id
_entity_poly.type
_entity_poly.pdbx_seq_one_letter_code
_entity_poly.pdbx_strand_id
1 'polypeptide(L)'
;MMNKNSDKLFTGLKLHKKSDELFRSKTFRQWVAFIILTHKKELSTAWETIRSTLERHYTEDDVLSSVLASGLEAKDDLMRSIALHVLDSQLEKWKDHLWAKWTKAHNELTTKEMLLILKSFYTEDDMLASILVSGLESNDDHMRLLASDLLIDQLKEWKGGKSMEDILTLLKLQDKGVGLFDSPAFLMYIDSFKPTETLSTTGLLSALNSIYTKDTAFAEALVSGQDAKNESMKTLADELIHLQLSEWKGNKNRNEVISKLLKITPLKGINPKDPSTYPL
;
A
#
# COMPACT_ATOMS: atom_id res chain seq x y z
N MET A 1 18.10 -1.94 -27.13
CA MET A 1 18.53 -3.19 -27.80
C MET A 1 18.77 -4.25 -26.73
N MET A 2 18.22 -5.44 -26.92
CA MET A 2 18.13 -6.50 -25.91
C MET A 2 19.46 -7.29 -25.80
N ASN A 3 19.93 -7.57 -24.59
CA ASN A 3 21.03 -8.50 -24.38
C ASN A 3 20.49 -9.94 -24.39
N LYS A 4 20.60 -10.64 -25.53
CA LYS A 4 20.16 -12.05 -25.70
C LYS A 4 20.75 -13.01 -24.66
N ASN A 5 21.84 -12.65 -23.97
CA ASN A 5 22.42 -13.48 -22.91
C ASN A 5 21.63 -13.38 -21.59
N SER A 6 21.04 -12.23 -21.29
CA SER A 6 20.29 -12.01 -20.04
C SER A 6 19.01 -12.84 -19.98
N ASP A 7 18.28 -12.88 -21.09
CA ASP A 7 17.03 -13.64 -21.25
C ASP A 7 17.26 -15.17 -21.24
N LYS A 8 18.31 -15.64 -21.93
CA LYS A 8 18.74 -17.03 -21.86
C LYS A 8 19.18 -17.43 -20.45
N LEU A 9 19.90 -16.57 -19.75
CA LEU A 9 20.31 -16.81 -18.38
C LEU A 9 19.10 -16.87 -17.44
N PHE A 10 18.12 -15.98 -17.61
CA PHE A 10 16.87 -16.00 -16.85
C PHE A 10 16.13 -17.34 -17.02
N THR A 11 16.06 -17.83 -18.26
CA THR A 11 15.45 -19.11 -18.60
C THR A 11 16.25 -20.30 -18.05
N GLY A 12 17.58 -20.29 -18.21
CA GLY A 12 18.48 -21.34 -17.73
C GLY A 12 18.49 -21.49 -16.20
N LEU A 13 18.31 -20.38 -15.49
CA LEU A 13 18.13 -20.35 -14.02
C LEU A 13 16.72 -20.75 -13.58
N LYS A 14 15.82 -21.09 -14.53
CA LYS A 14 14.42 -21.45 -14.31
C LYS A 14 13.61 -20.38 -13.57
N LEU A 15 13.99 -19.11 -13.73
CA LEU A 15 13.35 -18.00 -13.02
C LEU A 15 11.92 -17.76 -13.52
N HIS A 16 11.67 -17.89 -14.83
CA HIS A 16 10.33 -17.84 -15.45
C HIS A 16 9.31 -18.84 -14.86
N LYS A 17 9.76 -19.88 -14.15
CA LYS A 17 8.87 -20.86 -13.50
C LYS A 17 8.47 -20.46 -12.08
N LYS A 18 9.06 -19.38 -11.55
CA LYS A 18 8.75 -18.87 -10.22
C LYS A 18 7.73 -17.75 -10.39
N SER A 19 6.60 -17.85 -9.71
CA SER A 19 5.58 -16.79 -9.69
C SER A 19 5.89 -15.83 -8.52
N ASP A 20 5.00 -15.74 -7.53
CA ASP A 20 5.13 -15.04 -6.25
C ASP A 20 6.43 -15.28 -5.46
N GLU A 21 7.13 -16.39 -5.69
CA GLU A 21 8.44 -16.64 -5.06
C GLU A 21 9.62 -15.92 -5.71
N LEU A 22 9.44 -15.31 -6.89
CA LEU A 22 10.55 -14.81 -7.70
C LEU A 22 11.39 -13.79 -6.93
N PHE A 23 10.77 -12.78 -6.31
CA PHE A 23 11.46 -11.71 -5.59
C PHE A 23 12.07 -12.16 -4.26
N ARG A 24 11.67 -13.34 -3.75
CA ARG A 24 12.29 -13.99 -2.58
C ARG A 24 13.46 -14.89 -2.99
N SER A 25 13.62 -15.17 -4.28
CA SER A 25 14.65 -16.07 -4.80
C SER A 25 16.05 -15.44 -4.75
N LYS A 26 16.97 -16.12 -4.06
CA LYS A 26 18.41 -15.80 -4.08
C LYS A 26 18.98 -15.80 -5.51
N THR A 27 18.48 -16.71 -6.35
CA THR A 27 18.91 -16.84 -7.74
C THR A 27 18.43 -15.66 -8.59
N PHE A 28 17.22 -15.16 -8.34
CA PHE A 28 16.71 -13.95 -9.01
C PHE A 28 17.55 -12.73 -8.64
N ARG A 29 17.87 -12.57 -7.36
CA ARG A 29 18.79 -11.51 -6.89
C ARG A 29 20.16 -11.56 -7.57
N GLN A 30 20.74 -12.76 -7.71
CA GLN A 30 22.02 -12.92 -8.39
C GLN A 30 21.93 -12.54 -9.87
N TRP A 31 20.83 -12.91 -10.53
CA TRP A 31 20.57 -12.50 -11.91
C TRP A 31 20.44 -10.98 -12.03
N VAL A 32 19.65 -10.33 -11.16
CA VAL A 32 19.53 -8.86 -11.09
C VAL A 32 20.89 -8.19 -10.90
N ALA A 33 21.68 -8.66 -9.94
CA ALA A 33 23.01 -8.11 -9.67
C ALA A 33 23.94 -8.26 -10.89
N PHE A 34 23.86 -9.39 -11.60
CA PHE A 34 24.60 -9.59 -12.86
C PHE A 34 24.20 -8.56 -13.93
N ILE A 35 22.90 -8.28 -14.10
CA ILE A 35 22.43 -7.27 -15.06
C ILE A 35 22.93 -5.87 -14.69
N ILE A 36 22.81 -5.48 -13.41
CA ILE A 36 23.30 -4.18 -12.93
C ILE A 36 24.80 -4.04 -13.15
N LEU A 37 25.59 -5.07 -12.85
CA LEU A 37 27.04 -5.05 -13.05
C LEU A 37 27.42 -4.98 -14.54
N THR A 38 26.66 -5.67 -15.40
CA THR A 38 26.85 -5.67 -16.85
C THR A 38 26.58 -4.28 -17.45
N HIS A 39 25.58 -3.58 -16.94
CA HIS A 39 25.17 -2.25 -17.42
C HIS A 39 25.53 -1.12 -16.45
N LYS A 40 26.57 -1.29 -15.63
CA LYS A 40 26.93 -0.33 -14.56
C LYS A 40 27.20 1.11 -15.01
N LYS A 41 27.51 1.31 -16.30
CA LYS A 41 27.73 2.63 -16.91
C LYS A 41 26.44 3.29 -17.41
N GLU A 42 25.36 2.52 -17.51
CA GLU A 42 24.08 2.93 -18.07
C GLU A 42 22.94 2.17 -17.37
N LEU A 43 22.63 2.59 -16.14
CA LEU A 43 21.66 1.91 -15.28
C LEU A 43 20.27 1.82 -15.92
N SER A 44 19.86 2.80 -16.73
CA SER A 44 18.60 2.75 -17.51
C SER A 44 18.51 1.51 -18.39
N THR A 45 19.60 1.10 -19.03
CA THR A 45 19.64 -0.14 -19.84
C THR A 45 19.56 -1.39 -18.96
N ALA A 46 20.09 -1.35 -17.73
CA ALA A 46 19.93 -2.43 -16.75
C ALA A 46 18.45 -2.60 -16.36
N TRP A 47 17.80 -1.49 -16.02
CA TRP A 47 16.38 -1.45 -15.66
C TRP A 47 15.49 -1.93 -16.80
N GLU A 48 15.73 -1.44 -18.02
CA GLU A 48 15.02 -1.87 -19.22
C GLU A 48 15.19 -3.36 -19.51
N THR A 49 16.39 -3.90 -19.27
CA THR A 49 16.66 -5.33 -19.45
C THR A 49 15.91 -6.17 -18.41
N ILE A 50 15.87 -5.74 -17.16
CA ILE A 50 15.10 -6.41 -16.10
C ILE A 50 13.61 -6.39 -16.45
N ARG A 51 13.07 -5.19 -16.72
CA ARG A 51 11.68 -4.95 -17.09
C ARG A 51 11.24 -5.81 -18.27
N SER A 52 11.90 -5.65 -19.42
CA SER A 52 11.54 -6.36 -20.65
C SER A 52 11.72 -7.88 -20.55
N THR A 53 12.54 -8.38 -19.63
CA THR A 53 12.62 -9.82 -19.35
C THR A 53 11.40 -10.28 -18.55
N LEU A 54 11.02 -9.57 -17.49
CA LEU A 54 9.83 -9.90 -16.70
C LEU A 54 8.55 -9.83 -17.56
N GLU A 55 8.36 -8.75 -18.33
CA GLU A 55 7.22 -8.60 -19.25
C GLU A 55 7.12 -9.70 -20.31
N ARG A 56 8.24 -10.33 -20.68
CA ARG A 56 8.25 -11.39 -21.70
C ARG A 56 7.95 -12.76 -21.13
N HIS A 57 8.42 -13.03 -19.92
CA HIS A 57 8.27 -14.36 -19.30
C HIS A 57 6.98 -14.48 -18.48
N TYR A 58 6.40 -13.34 -18.08
CA TYR A 58 5.08 -13.26 -17.44
C TYR A 58 4.18 -12.44 -18.36
N THR A 59 3.63 -13.12 -19.37
CA THR A 59 2.91 -12.48 -20.48
C THR A 59 1.45 -12.14 -20.17
N GLU A 60 0.89 -12.77 -19.14
CA GLU A 60 -0.45 -12.45 -18.66
C GLU A 60 -0.32 -11.38 -17.58
N ASP A 61 -1.06 -10.27 -17.73
CA ASP A 61 -0.91 -9.09 -16.88
C ASP A 61 -1.21 -9.40 -15.40
N ASP A 62 -2.13 -10.33 -15.12
CA ASP A 62 -2.44 -10.84 -13.78
C ASP A 62 -1.26 -11.61 -13.17
N VAL A 63 -0.57 -12.43 -13.96
CA VAL A 63 0.62 -13.17 -13.54
C VAL A 63 1.79 -12.22 -13.26
N LEU A 64 2.04 -11.25 -14.15
CA LEU A 64 3.09 -10.26 -13.93
C LEU A 64 2.79 -9.38 -12.72
N SER A 65 1.54 -8.95 -12.54
CA SER A 65 1.13 -8.11 -11.41
C SER A 65 1.25 -8.85 -10.08
N SER A 66 0.87 -10.13 -10.01
CA SER A 66 1.07 -10.98 -8.82
C SER A 66 2.55 -11.14 -8.48
N VAL A 67 3.38 -11.37 -9.49
CA VAL A 67 4.85 -11.44 -9.35
C VAL A 67 5.40 -10.13 -8.80
N LEU A 68 4.97 -8.97 -9.32
CA LEU A 68 5.41 -7.66 -8.84
C LEU A 68 4.90 -7.35 -7.42
N ALA A 69 3.67 -7.73 -7.08
CA ALA A 69 3.11 -7.56 -5.74
C ALA A 69 3.96 -8.27 -4.68
N SER A 70 4.41 -9.50 -4.98
CA SER A 70 5.35 -10.23 -4.10
C SER A 70 6.69 -9.50 -3.91
N GLY A 71 7.12 -8.72 -4.91
CA GLY A 71 8.31 -7.89 -4.86
C GLY A 71 8.14 -6.64 -4.01
N LEU A 72 6.93 -6.06 -3.97
CA LEU A 72 6.61 -4.94 -3.08
C LEU A 72 6.68 -5.36 -1.61
N GLU A 73 6.23 -6.58 -1.32
CA GLU A 73 6.29 -7.20 0.01
C GLU A 73 7.69 -7.68 0.43
N ALA A 74 8.67 -7.64 -0.48
CA ALA A 74 10.02 -8.05 -0.16
C ALA A 74 10.59 -7.15 0.95
N LYS A 75 11.22 -7.75 1.97
CA LYS A 75 12.00 -7.03 2.99
C LYS A 75 13.29 -6.41 2.44
N ASP A 76 13.54 -6.60 1.16
CA ASP A 76 14.75 -6.18 0.48
C ASP A 76 14.47 -4.97 -0.40
N ASP A 77 15.13 -3.86 -0.09
CA ASP A 77 14.88 -2.58 -0.76
C ASP A 77 15.20 -2.62 -2.26
N LEU A 78 16.18 -3.41 -2.70
CA LEU A 78 16.49 -3.57 -4.11
C LEU A 78 15.35 -4.31 -4.83
N MET A 79 14.82 -5.38 -4.23
CA MET A 79 13.68 -6.12 -4.78
C MET A 79 12.43 -5.27 -4.86
N ARG A 80 12.14 -4.49 -3.80
CA ARG A 80 11.04 -3.54 -3.77
C ARG A 80 11.20 -2.46 -4.84
N SER A 81 12.40 -1.90 -4.99
CA SER A 81 12.70 -0.89 -6.00
C SER A 81 12.53 -1.42 -7.43
N ILE A 82 12.93 -2.66 -7.70
CA ILE A 82 12.70 -3.32 -9.00
C ILE A 82 11.21 -3.46 -9.27
N ALA A 83 10.44 -3.96 -8.29
CA ALA A 83 9.00 -4.14 -8.44
C ALA A 83 8.30 -2.81 -8.72
N LEU A 84 8.64 -1.75 -7.97
CA LEU A 84 8.13 -0.40 -8.19
C LEU A 84 8.48 0.14 -9.58
N HIS A 85 9.71 -0.05 -10.05
CA HIS A 85 10.13 0.49 -11.33
C HIS A 85 9.44 -0.19 -12.52
N VAL A 86 9.18 -1.49 -12.42
CA VAL A 86 8.42 -2.22 -13.46
C VAL A 86 6.94 -1.82 -13.42
N LEU A 87 6.35 -1.68 -12.22
CA LEU A 87 4.98 -1.21 -12.04
C LEU A 87 4.79 0.21 -12.63
N ASP A 88 5.70 1.13 -12.32
CA ASP A 88 5.70 2.50 -12.84
C ASP A 88 5.69 2.53 -14.37
N SER A 89 6.48 1.67 -15.01
CA SER A 89 6.45 1.54 -16.48
C SER A 89 5.16 0.95 -17.02
N GLN A 90 4.49 0.04 -16.30
CA GLN A 90 3.15 -0.45 -16.70
C GLN A 90 2.11 0.67 -16.58
N LEU A 91 2.23 1.53 -15.57
CA LEU A 91 1.37 2.70 -15.40
C LEU A 91 1.59 3.74 -16.50
N GLU A 92 2.83 3.99 -16.92
CA GLU A 92 3.11 4.88 -18.06
C GLU A 92 2.58 4.31 -19.38
N LYS A 93 2.70 3.00 -19.63
CA LYS A 93 2.07 2.36 -20.79
C LYS A 93 0.54 2.46 -20.75
N TRP A 94 -0.04 2.28 -19.56
CA TRP A 94 -1.47 2.43 -19.35
C TRP A 94 -1.92 3.87 -19.63
N LYS A 95 -1.15 4.87 -19.16
CA LYS A 95 -1.34 6.28 -19.46
C LYS A 95 -1.25 6.58 -20.95
N ASP A 96 -0.26 6.04 -21.67
CA ASP A 96 -0.18 6.20 -23.13
C ASP A 96 -1.40 5.60 -23.85
N HIS A 97 -1.86 4.43 -23.39
CA HIS A 97 -3.05 3.79 -23.94
C HIS A 97 -4.31 4.63 -23.68
N LEU A 98 -4.46 5.16 -22.46
CA LEU A 98 -5.57 6.03 -22.09
C LEU A 98 -5.48 7.39 -22.78
N TRP A 99 -4.31 8.00 -22.89
CA TRP A 99 -4.09 9.28 -23.57
C TRP A 99 -4.41 9.19 -25.07
N ALA A 100 -4.01 8.08 -25.71
CA ALA A 100 -4.38 7.79 -27.09
C ALA A 100 -5.89 7.59 -27.28
N LYS A 101 -6.60 7.13 -26.24
CA LYS A 101 -8.07 6.97 -26.24
C LYS A 101 -8.79 8.29 -25.91
N TRP A 102 -8.25 9.06 -24.96
CA TRP A 102 -8.67 10.40 -24.53
C TRP A 102 -8.61 11.42 -25.67
N THR A 103 -7.54 11.41 -26.47
CA THR A 103 -7.40 12.30 -27.64
C THR A 103 -8.32 11.94 -28.81
N LYS A 104 -8.81 10.69 -28.89
CA LYS A 104 -9.61 10.20 -30.03
C LYS A 104 -11.11 10.31 -29.82
N ALA A 105 -11.57 10.50 -28.57
CA ALA A 105 -12.97 10.69 -28.24
C ALA A 105 -13.15 12.08 -27.62
N HIS A 106 -13.78 13.02 -28.36
CA HIS A 106 -14.40 14.19 -27.74
C HIS A 106 -15.69 13.76 -27.00
N ASN A 107 -15.51 12.90 -26.00
CA ASN A 107 -16.37 12.66 -24.85
C ASN A 107 -15.42 12.17 -23.76
N GLU A 108 -15.29 12.96 -22.69
CA GLU A 108 -14.47 12.66 -21.52
C GLU A 108 -14.84 11.28 -20.99
N LEU A 109 -13.89 10.34 -20.95
CA LEU A 109 -14.08 9.10 -20.18
C LEU A 109 -14.29 9.51 -18.72
N THR A 110 -15.40 9.13 -18.14
CA THR A 110 -15.65 9.34 -16.71
C THR A 110 -14.69 8.51 -15.88
N THR A 111 -14.40 8.94 -14.66
CA THR A 111 -13.60 8.17 -13.69
C THR A 111 -14.10 6.74 -13.53
N LYS A 112 -15.43 6.53 -13.58
CA LYS A 112 -16.06 5.20 -13.56
C LYS A 112 -15.69 4.34 -14.76
N GLU A 113 -15.68 4.89 -15.97
CA GLU A 113 -15.29 4.15 -17.17
C GLU A 113 -13.79 3.80 -17.14
N MET A 114 -12.94 4.70 -16.64
CA MET A 114 -11.52 4.41 -16.43
C MET A 114 -11.32 3.31 -15.38
N LEU A 115 -12.07 3.34 -14.28
CA LEU A 115 -12.04 2.31 -13.24
C LEU A 115 -12.50 0.94 -13.78
N LEU A 116 -13.55 0.91 -14.62
CA LEU A 116 -14.00 -0.32 -15.28
C LEU A 116 -12.94 -0.90 -16.22
N ILE A 117 -12.24 -0.05 -16.95
CA ILE A 117 -11.11 -0.47 -17.79
C ILE A 117 -9.99 -1.04 -16.91
N LEU A 118 -9.62 -0.37 -15.81
CA LEU A 118 -8.63 -0.89 -14.88
C LEU A 118 -9.01 -2.26 -14.32
N LYS A 119 -10.26 -2.43 -13.88
CA LYS A 119 -10.79 -3.72 -13.40
C LYS A 119 -10.71 -4.84 -14.43
N SER A 120 -10.78 -4.51 -15.73
CA SER A 120 -10.63 -5.51 -16.79
C SER A 120 -9.20 -6.03 -16.94
N PHE A 121 -8.20 -5.26 -16.50
CA PHE A 121 -6.79 -5.66 -16.48
C PHE A 121 -6.32 -6.18 -15.11
N TYR A 122 -6.92 -5.68 -14.03
CA TYR A 122 -6.60 -6.01 -12.66
C TYR A 122 -7.87 -6.53 -11.98
N THR A 123 -8.14 -7.82 -12.18
CA THR A 123 -9.38 -8.47 -11.74
C THR A 123 -9.45 -8.67 -10.23
N GLU A 124 -8.29 -8.74 -9.56
CA GLU A 124 -8.19 -8.86 -8.11
C GLU A 124 -8.19 -7.48 -7.44
N ASP A 125 -9.08 -7.31 -6.45
CA ASP A 125 -9.27 -6.05 -5.73
C ASP A 125 -7.98 -5.58 -5.03
N ASP A 126 -7.12 -6.50 -4.59
CA ASP A 126 -5.87 -6.20 -3.88
C ASP A 126 -4.82 -5.57 -4.80
N MET A 127 -4.74 -6.03 -6.05
CA MET A 127 -3.87 -5.48 -7.09
C MET A 127 -4.37 -4.10 -7.51
N LEU A 128 -5.68 -3.96 -7.77
CA LEU A 128 -6.28 -2.67 -8.08
C LEU A 128 -6.07 -1.67 -6.94
N ALA A 129 -6.32 -2.06 -5.70
CA ALA A 129 -6.08 -1.23 -4.52
C ALA A 129 -4.61 -0.78 -4.44
N SER A 130 -3.67 -1.71 -4.64
CA SER A 130 -2.24 -1.43 -4.59
C SER A 130 -1.81 -0.39 -5.63
N ILE A 131 -2.36 -0.48 -6.85
CA ILE A 131 -2.08 0.47 -7.93
C ILE A 131 -2.60 1.85 -7.56
N LEU A 132 -3.84 1.95 -7.08
CA LEU A 132 -4.45 3.23 -6.71
C LEU A 132 -3.71 3.88 -5.53
N VAL A 133 -3.38 3.10 -4.49
CA VAL A 133 -2.59 3.56 -3.34
C VAL A 133 -1.21 4.04 -3.78
N SER A 134 -0.55 3.33 -4.70
CA SER A 134 0.76 3.75 -5.23
C SER A 134 0.63 5.04 -6.05
N GLY A 135 -0.44 5.17 -6.83
CA GLY A 135 -0.72 6.38 -7.60
C GLY A 135 -0.89 7.62 -6.72
N LEU A 136 -1.48 7.49 -5.52
CA LEU A 136 -1.58 8.57 -4.53
C LEU A 136 -0.22 9.05 -4.01
N GLU A 137 0.78 8.18 -4.04
CA GLU A 137 2.15 8.48 -3.59
C GLU A 137 3.06 8.93 -4.74
N SER A 138 2.52 9.07 -5.96
CA SER A 138 3.27 9.50 -7.13
C SER A 138 3.80 10.94 -7.00
N ASN A 139 4.97 11.21 -7.57
CA ASN A 139 5.48 12.59 -7.67
C ASN A 139 4.76 13.41 -8.76
N ASP A 140 3.98 12.77 -9.63
CA ASP A 140 3.19 13.45 -10.66
C ASP A 140 1.81 13.85 -10.12
N ASP A 141 1.52 15.16 -10.14
CA ASP A 141 0.28 15.73 -9.61
C ASP A 141 -0.97 15.21 -10.33
N HIS A 142 -0.91 15.00 -11.65
CA HIS A 142 -2.04 14.47 -12.42
C HIS A 142 -2.30 13.01 -12.05
N MET A 143 -1.24 12.22 -11.85
CA MET A 143 -1.38 10.84 -11.41
C MET A 143 -1.98 10.76 -10.00
N ARG A 144 -1.54 11.60 -9.06
CA ARG A 144 -2.14 11.65 -7.72
C ARG A 144 -3.62 12.02 -7.76
N LEU A 145 -3.99 13.01 -8.57
CA LEU A 145 -5.39 13.42 -8.74
C LEU A 145 -6.23 12.30 -9.36
N LEU A 146 -5.76 11.69 -10.45
CA LEU A 146 -6.46 10.58 -11.10
C LEU A 146 -6.61 9.37 -10.17
N ALA A 147 -5.54 8.98 -9.46
CA ALA A 147 -5.57 7.91 -8.48
C ALA A 147 -6.54 8.21 -7.33
N SER A 148 -6.59 9.48 -6.90
CA SER A 148 -7.55 9.93 -5.90
C SER A 148 -9.00 9.77 -6.39
N ASP A 149 -9.32 10.25 -7.57
CA ASP A 149 -10.67 10.15 -8.12
C ASP A 149 -11.09 8.68 -8.31
N LEU A 150 -10.19 7.85 -8.85
CA LEU A 150 -10.43 6.42 -9.04
C LEU A 150 -10.61 5.69 -7.70
N LEU A 151 -9.80 6.01 -6.69
CA LEU A 151 -9.94 5.39 -5.37
C LEU A 151 -11.24 5.79 -4.68
N ILE A 152 -11.68 7.05 -4.81
CA ILE A 152 -12.98 7.49 -4.29
C ILE A 152 -14.11 6.66 -4.91
N ASP A 153 -14.10 6.46 -6.22
CA ASP A 153 -15.13 5.64 -6.89
C ASP A 153 -15.04 4.17 -6.48
N GLN A 154 -13.83 3.63 -6.29
CA GLN A 154 -13.64 2.27 -5.78
C GLN A 154 -14.16 2.11 -4.35
N LEU A 155 -13.89 3.07 -3.45
CA LEU A 155 -14.38 3.05 -2.07
C LEU A 155 -15.90 3.10 -1.99
N LYS A 156 -16.55 3.87 -2.89
CA LYS A 156 -18.03 3.88 -2.99
C LYS A 156 -18.59 2.51 -3.36
N GLU A 157 -17.94 1.78 -4.26
CA GLU A 157 -18.38 0.43 -4.63
C GLU A 157 -18.18 -0.56 -3.47
N TRP A 158 -16.99 -0.58 -2.87
CA TRP A 158 -16.70 -1.51 -1.77
C TRP A 158 -17.57 -1.29 -0.53
N LYS A 159 -17.98 -0.05 -0.26
CA LYS A 159 -18.90 0.29 0.83
C LYS A 159 -20.20 -0.52 0.82
N GLY A 160 -20.65 -0.99 -0.34
CA GLY A 160 -21.87 -1.78 -0.47
C GLY A 160 -21.72 -3.29 -0.25
N GLY A 161 -20.49 -3.82 -0.16
CA GLY A 161 -20.26 -5.26 -0.18
C GLY A 161 -19.03 -5.78 0.54
N LYS A 162 -18.20 -4.92 1.14
CA LYS A 162 -17.01 -5.32 1.90
C LYS A 162 -17.07 -4.82 3.33
N SER A 163 -16.45 -5.58 4.24
CA SER A 163 -16.29 -5.13 5.62
C SER A 163 -15.25 -4.02 5.73
N MET A 164 -15.26 -3.31 6.85
CA MET A 164 -14.24 -2.31 7.16
C MET A 164 -12.84 -2.93 7.16
N GLU A 165 -12.68 -4.09 7.79
CA GLU A 165 -11.42 -4.84 7.85
C GLU A 165 -10.90 -5.20 6.45
N ASP A 166 -11.77 -5.69 5.57
CA ASP A 166 -11.39 -6.03 4.19
C ASP A 166 -10.87 -4.79 3.44
N ILE A 167 -11.56 -3.66 3.56
CA ILE A 167 -11.17 -2.42 2.87
C ILE A 167 -9.83 -1.91 3.42
N LEU A 168 -9.65 -1.86 4.74
CA LEU A 168 -8.38 -1.41 5.33
C LEU A 168 -7.21 -2.33 4.92
N THR A 169 -7.47 -3.64 4.80
CA THR A 169 -6.48 -4.63 4.34
C THR A 169 -6.12 -4.43 2.87
N LEU A 170 -7.11 -4.22 2.00
CA LEU A 170 -6.91 -3.93 0.58
C LEU A 170 -6.08 -2.65 0.38
N LEU A 171 -6.32 -1.63 1.20
CA LEU A 171 -5.55 -0.38 1.21
C LEU A 171 -4.15 -0.53 1.85
N LYS A 172 -3.79 -1.71 2.37
CA LYS A 172 -2.51 -2.04 3.01
C LYS A 172 -2.15 -1.08 4.14
N LEU A 173 -3.14 -0.68 4.94
CA LEU A 173 -2.95 0.32 6.00
C LEU A 173 -2.15 -0.22 7.19
N GLN A 174 -2.18 -1.53 7.42
CA GLN A 174 -1.34 -2.22 8.40
C GLN A 174 0.16 -2.08 8.09
N ASP A 175 0.53 -1.89 6.81
CA ASP A 175 1.92 -1.77 6.39
C ASP A 175 2.49 -0.36 6.61
N LYS A 176 1.63 0.64 6.87
CA LYS A 176 2.04 2.02 7.09
C LYS A 176 2.67 2.26 8.47
N GLY A 177 2.34 1.43 9.46
CA GLY A 177 2.86 1.57 10.82
C GLY A 177 2.69 2.99 11.36
N VAL A 178 3.78 3.59 11.85
CA VAL A 178 3.79 4.97 12.38
C VAL A 178 3.32 6.03 11.38
N GLY A 179 3.40 5.76 10.08
CA GLY A 179 2.94 6.66 9.02
C GLY A 179 1.45 6.53 8.70
N LEU A 180 0.68 5.72 9.44
CA LEU A 180 -0.75 5.47 9.16
C LEU A 180 -1.56 6.76 9.04
N PHE A 181 -1.42 7.69 9.99
CA PHE A 181 -2.21 8.92 10.05
C PHE A 181 -1.77 10.00 9.06
N ASP A 182 -0.62 9.82 8.41
CA ASP A 182 -0.16 10.63 7.29
C ASP A 182 -0.45 9.97 5.92
N SER A 183 -1.01 8.74 5.92
CA SER A 183 -1.34 8.01 4.70
C SER A 183 -2.47 8.69 3.93
N PRO A 184 -2.25 9.09 2.66
CA PRO A 184 -3.32 9.65 1.83
C PRO A 184 -4.49 8.68 1.66
N ALA A 185 -4.20 7.38 1.50
CA ALA A 185 -5.22 6.35 1.39
C ALA A 185 -6.09 6.23 2.66
N PHE A 186 -5.49 6.40 3.85
CA PHE A 186 -6.25 6.36 5.10
C PHE A 186 -7.12 7.60 5.26
N LEU A 187 -6.60 8.79 4.95
CA LEU A 187 -7.38 10.03 4.96
C LEU A 187 -8.60 9.90 4.03
N MET A 188 -8.40 9.42 2.80
CA MET A 188 -9.49 9.23 1.83
C MET A 188 -10.51 8.20 2.28
N TYR A 189 -10.06 7.12 2.93
CA TYR A 189 -10.94 6.16 3.57
C TYR A 189 -11.80 6.84 4.64
N ILE A 190 -11.21 7.61 5.55
CA ILE A 190 -11.96 8.32 6.60
C ILE A 190 -12.97 9.29 5.97
N ASP A 191 -12.55 10.09 4.99
CA ASP A 191 -13.42 11.08 4.34
C ASP A 191 -14.56 10.45 3.53
N SER A 192 -14.38 9.25 2.99
CA SER A 192 -15.42 8.55 2.21
C SER A 192 -16.51 7.89 3.09
N PHE A 193 -16.19 7.63 4.36
CA PHE A 193 -17.07 6.89 5.29
C PHE A 193 -17.60 7.75 6.45
N LYS A 194 -16.92 8.84 6.82
CA LYS A 194 -17.35 9.78 7.86
C LYS A 194 -18.67 10.50 7.57
N PRO A 195 -18.98 10.95 6.33
CA PRO A 195 -20.21 11.69 6.03
C PRO A 195 -21.52 10.89 6.12
N THR A 196 -21.47 9.57 6.36
CA THR A 196 -22.63 8.69 6.21
C THR A 196 -23.09 8.01 7.50
N GLU A 197 -22.60 8.42 8.67
CA GLU A 197 -22.86 7.78 9.99
C GLU A 197 -22.48 6.28 10.08
N THR A 198 -22.03 5.66 8.99
CA THR A 198 -21.58 4.27 8.93
C THR A 198 -20.21 4.04 9.55
N LEU A 199 -19.40 5.10 9.70
CA LEU A 199 -18.10 5.03 10.35
C LEU A 199 -18.26 5.24 11.85
N SER A 200 -18.48 4.16 12.59
CA SER A 200 -18.34 4.20 14.05
C SER A 200 -16.86 4.17 14.43
N THR A 201 -16.38 5.14 15.22
CA THR A 201 -14.99 5.17 15.73
C THR A 201 -14.63 3.91 16.51
N THR A 202 -15.60 3.28 17.20
CA THR A 202 -15.38 1.98 17.88
C THR A 202 -15.25 0.82 16.89
N GLY A 203 -16.05 0.84 15.81
CA GLY A 203 -15.92 -0.14 14.72
C GLY A 203 -14.60 0.00 13.98
N LEU A 204 -14.16 1.24 13.75
CA LEU A 204 -12.85 1.55 13.17
C LEU A 204 -11.71 1.06 14.05
N LEU A 205 -11.77 1.31 15.37
CA LEU A 205 -10.80 0.78 16.31
C LEU A 205 -10.72 -0.75 16.25
N SER A 206 -11.88 -1.43 16.25
CA SER A 206 -11.94 -2.89 16.15
C SER A 206 -11.31 -3.41 14.87
N ALA A 207 -11.62 -2.80 13.72
CA ALA A 207 -11.06 -3.21 12.43
C ALA A 207 -9.54 -2.96 12.37
N LEU A 208 -9.07 -1.81 12.86
CA LEU A 208 -7.63 -1.50 12.94
C LEU A 208 -6.90 -2.48 13.87
N ASN A 209 -7.46 -2.82 15.03
CA ASN A 209 -6.87 -3.84 15.90
C ASN A 209 -6.81 -5.23 15.23
N SER A 210 -7.79 -5.58 14.40
CA SER A 210 -7.79 -6.86 13.69
C SER A 210 -6.66 -6.95 12.66
N ILE A 211 -6.45 -5.90 11.85
CA ILE A 211 -5.43 -5.90 10.80
C ILE A 211 -4.00 -5.74 11.35
N TYR A 212 -3.83 -5.18 12.55
CA TYR A 212 -2.53 -5.04 13.21
C TYR A 212 -2.19 -6.28 14.05
N THR A 213 -1.41 -7.19 13.48
CA THR A 213 -1.01 -8.47 14.12
C THR A 213 -0.11 -8.33 15.37
N LYS A 214 0.42 -7.14 15.64
CA LYS A 214 1.27 -6.87 16.81
C LYS A 214 0.63 -5.83 17.71
N ASP A 215 0.38 -6.26 18.94
CA ASP A 215 -0.21 -5.48 20.03
C ASP A 215 0.35 -4.08 20.29
N THR A 216 1.61 -3.79 19.93
CA THR A 216 2.21 -2.46 20.10
C THR A 216 2.29 -1.65 18.81
N ALA A 217 2.26 -2.30 17.64
CA ALA A 217 2.47 -1.62 16.36
C ALA A 217 1.35 -0.62 16.05
N PHE A 218 0.10 -1.00 16.29
CA PHE A 218 -1.02 -0.07 16.13
C PHE A 218 -0.95 1.07 17.17
N ALA A 219 -0.60 0.75 18.41
CA ALA A 219 -0.50 1.77 19.44
C ALA A 219 0.61 2.80 19.15
N GLU A 220 1.75 2.37 18.60
CA GLU A 220 2.81 3.27 18.11
C GLU A 220 2.31 4.16 16.96
N ALA A 221 1.47 3.62 16.07
CA ALA A 221 0.82 4.39 15.01
C ALA A 221 -0.15 5.44 15.57
N LEU A 222 -0.96 5.07 16.58
CA LEU A 222 -1.84 6.00 17.28
C LEU A 222 -1.08 7.18 17.89
N VAL A 223 0.02 6.92 18.61
CA VAL A 223 0.81 8.00 19.21
C VAL A 223 1.42 8.90 18.15
N SER A 224 1.96 8.32 17.08
CA SER A 224 2.51 9.09 15.96
C SER A 224 1.45 9.98 15.31
N GLY A 225 0.20 9.52 15.29
CA GLY A 225 -0.95 10.27 14.80
C GLY A 225 -1.23 11.59 15.54
N GLN A 226 -0.80 11.75 16.80
CA GLN A 226 -0.94 13.02 17.53
C GLN A 226 -0.11 14.16 16.91
N ASP A 227 0.92 13.82 16.15
CA ASP A 227 1.76 14.76 15.42
C ASP A 227 1.51 14.70 13.89
N ALA A 228 0.43 14.05 13.44
CA ALA A 228 0.07 13.96 12.02
C ALA A 228 -0.09 15.34 11.38
N LYS A 229 0.16 15.46 10.08
CA LYS A 229 0.10 16.78 9.41
C LYS A 229 -1.34 17.32 9.27
N ASN A 230 -2.31 16.43 9.14
CA ASN A 230 -3.72 16.78 8.97
C ASN A 230 -4.42 16.85 10.33
N GLU A 231 -5.03 17.99 10.65
CA GLU A 231 -5.65 18.23 11.97
C GLU A 231 -6.82 17.28 12.27
N SER A 232 -7.59 16.88 11.25
CA SER A 232 -8.67 15.89 11.42
C SER A 232 -8.11 14.51 11.75
N MET A 233 -6.94 14.17 11.22
CA MET A 233 -6.25 12.92 11.54
C MET A 233 -5.66 12.94 12.94
N LYS A 234 -5.17 14.10 13.44
CA LYS A 234 -4.78 14.24 14.85
C LYS A 234 -5.96 14.01 15.78
N THR A 235 -7.10 14.65 15.51
CA THR A 235 -8.32 14.46 16.31
C THR A 235 -8.76 13.00 16.30
N LEU A 236 -8.75 12.34 15.13
CA LEU A 236 -9.05 10.92 15.03
C LEU A 236 -8.06 10.05 15.83
N ALA A 237 -6.77 10.36 15.80
CA ALA A 237 -5.77 9.66 16.58
C ALA A 237 -6.05 9.77 18.09
N ASP A 238 -6.34 10.98 18.57
CA ASP A 238 -6.68 11.22 19.97
C ASP A 238 -7.94 10.43 20.40
N GLU A 239 -9.01 10.46 19.59
CA GLU A 239 -10.22 9.68 19.85
C GLU A 239 -9.93 8.17 19.94
N LEU A 240 -9.15 7.63 18.99
CA LEU A 240 -8.78 6.22 18.98
C LEU A 240 -7.87 5.84 20.15
N ILE A 241 -6.97 6.72 20.60
CA ILE A 241 -6.17 6.53 21.82
C ILE A 241 -7.09 6.39 23.04
N HIS A 242 -8.05 7.29 23.21
CA HIS A 242 -8.99 7.25 24.34
C HIS A 242 -9.78 5.93 24.37
N LEU A 243 -10.28 5.49 23.22
CA LEU A 243 -11.01 4.22 23.11
C LEU A 243 -10.10 3.02 23.37
N GLN A 244 -8.88 3.01 22.81
CA GLN A 244 -7.92 1.92 23.01
C GLN A 244 -7.53 1.76 24.49
N LEU A 245 -7.31 2.87 25.19
CA LEU A 245 -7.01 2.87 26.63
C LEU A 245 -8.18 2.31 27.45
N SER A 246 -9.41 2.69 27.09
CA SER A 246 -10.62 2.20 27.75
C SER A 246 -10.79 0.69 27.57
N GLU A 247 -10.54 0.18 26.36
CA GLU A 247 -10.57 -1.25 26.05
C GLU A 247 -9.52 -2.03 26.86
N TRP A 248 -8.28 -1.53 26.94
CA TRP A 248 -7.25 -2.17 27.74
C TRP A 248 -7.58 -2.19 29.23
N LYS A 249 -8.12 -1.10 29.78
CA LYS A 249 -8.57 -1.06 31.18
C LYS A 249 -9.67 -2.09 31.47
N GLY A 250 -10.61 -2.29 30.55
CA GLY A 250 -11.71 -3.23 30.70
C GLY A 250 -11.28 -4.71 30.56
N ASN A 251 -10.34 -4.98 29.66
CA ASN A 251 -10.00 -6.36 29.25
C ASN A 251 -8.71 -6.91 29.88
N LYS A 252 -7.91 -6.09 30.56
CA LYS A 252 -6.58 -6.49 31.08
C LYS A 252 -6.41 -6.13 32.54
N ASN A 253 -5.58 -6.90 33.23
CA ASN A 253 -5.16 -6.51 34.57
C ASN A 253 -4.27 -5.26 34.52
N ARG A 254 -4.22 -4.53 35.64
CA ARG A 254 -3.46 -3.27 35.77
C ARG A 254 -2.01 -3.38 35.31
N ASN A 255 -1.32 -4.47 35.62
CA ASN A 255 0.10 -4.63 35.32
C ASN A 255 0.35 -4.81 33.81
N GLU A 256 -0.55 -5.48 33.11
CA GLU A 256 -0.49 -5.61 31.65
C GLU A 256 -0.72 -4.27 30.94
N VAL A 257 -1.68 -3.48 31.43
CA VAL A 257 -1.92 -2.12 30.91
C VAL A 257 -0.67 -1.27 31.07
N ILE A 258 -0.07 -1.23 32.27
CA ILE A 258 1.17 -0.48 32.54
C ILE A 258 2.33 -0.97 31.68
N SER A 259 2.52 -2.30 31.56
CA SER A 259 3.59 -2.90 30.75
C SER A 259 3.49 -2.52 29.28
N LYS A 260 2.27 -2.50 28.72
CA LYS A 260 2.04 -2.01 27.36
C LYS A 260 2.38 -0.53 27.22
N LEU A 261 1.86 0.32 28.11
CA LEU A 261 2.09 1.76 28.06
C LEU A 261 3.57 2.14 28.14
N LEU A 262 4.36 1.43 28.97
CA LEU A 262 5.81 1.62 29.06
C LEU A 262 6.55 1.30 27.75
N LYS A 263 5.99 0.43 26.90
CA LYS A 263 6.57 0.12 25.58
C LYS A 263 6.26 1.17 24.52
N ILE A 264 5.24 2.01 24.73
CA ILE A 264 4.64 2.87 23.69
C ILE A 264 4.95 4.37 23.93
N THR A 265 5.82 4.76 24.86
CA THR A 265 5.87 6.16 25.35
C THR A 265 6.59 7.14 24.39
N PRO A 266 5.82 7.95 23.62
CA PRO A 266 5.86 9.42 23.76
C PRO A 266 4.46 10.12 23.80
N LEU A 267 3.48 9.60 24.55
CA LEU A 267 2.16 10.26 24.75
C LEU A 267 2.29 11.57 25.56
N LYS A 268 1.78 12.71 25.03
CA LYS A 268 1.76 13.99 25.77
C LYS A 268 0.77 13.94 26.94
N GLY A 269 1.24 14.30 28.14
CA GLY A 269 0.39 14.48 29.32
C GLY A 269 0.01 13.20 30.09
N ILE A 270 0.43 12.02 29.64
CA ILE A 270 0.17 10.73 30.32
C ILE A 270 1.46 10.20 30.94
N ASN A 271 1.48 10.03 32.26
CA ASN A 271 2.54 9.38 33.00
C ASN A 271 2.18 7.91 33.25
N PRO A 272 2.86 6.93 32.62
CA PRO A 272 2.57 5.51 32.80
C PRO A 272 2.73 4.98 34.23
N LYS A 273 3.40 5.76 35.11
CA LYS A 273 3.62 5.44 36.52
C LYS A 273 2.64 6.14 37.45
N ASP A 274 1.78 7.02 36.94
CA ASP A 274 0.79 7.77 37.73
C ASP A 274 -0.61 7.60 37.15
N PRO A 275 -1.46 6.76 37.78
CA PRO A 275 -2.81 6.49 37.32
C PRO A 275 -3.75 7.70 37.22
N SER A 276 -3.42 8.80 37.92
CA SER A 276 -4.22 10.02 37.88
C SER A 276 -4.05 10.80 36.57
N THR A 277 -3.01 10.47 35.79
CA THR A 277 -2.72 11.11 34.51
C THR A 277 -3.39 10.42 33.32
N TYR A 278 -4.12 9.33 33.55
CA TYR A 278 -4.97 8.75 32.52
C TYR A 278 -6.26 9.57 32.39
N PRO A 279 -6.71 9.91 31.18
CA PRO A 279 -8.02 10.54 31.00
C PRO A 279 -9.10 9.64 31.63
N LEU A 280 -9.99 10.30 32.40
CA LEU A 280 -11.12 9.72 33.12
C LEU A 280 -12.13 9.11 32.15
#